data_AF-A0ABD5YP67-F1
#
_entry.id   AF-A0ABD5YP67-F1
#
_cell.length_a   1.000
_cell.length_b   1.000
_cell.length_c   1.000
_cell.angle_alpha   90.00
_cell.angle_beta   90.00
_cell.angle_gamma   90.00
#
_symmetry.space_group_name_H-M   'P 1'
#
loop_
_entity.id
_entity.type
_entity.pdbx_description
1 polymer ?
#
loop_
_entity_poly.entity_id
_entity_poly.type
_entity_poly.pdbx_seq_one_letter_code
_entity_poly.pdbx_strand_id
1 'polypeptide(L)'
;MGVESQTENQATGELASLQNTLDSEQVTFSDTLADEIEAAVDETSSLHRYDYVVGVVSNYFIKENHVHFDIVHRNTPLHCVIFEQRRSSVTTDLEEGMKVAITGDVGFHAPKNYCSIEATNVVVIEENRPQRFYEKIPMFVLIVLVGLFLILLLFGGYLVLS
;
A
#
# COMPACT_ATOMS: atom_id res chain seq x y z
N MET A 1 -2.07 -15.71 -44.92
CA MET A 1 -3.35 -15.89 -44.18
C MET A 1 -3.28 -17.26 -43.51
N GLY A 2 -3.22 -17.35 -42.18
CA GLY A 2 -3.06 -18.65 -41.50
C GLY A 2 -2.69 -18.63 -40.01
N VAL A 3 -2.58 -17.46 -39.37
CA VAL A 3 -2.16 -17.36 -37.95
C VAL A 3 -3.35 -17.27 -36.98
N GLU A 4 -4.54 -16.90 -37.46
CA GLU A 4 -5.72 -16.66 -36.60
C GLU A 4 -6.39 -17.97 -36.13
N SER A 5 -6.37 -19.03 -36.94
CA SER A 5 -7.07 -20.29 -36.65
C SER A 5 -6.44 -21.14 -35.53
N GLN A 6 -5.14 -20.97 -35.25
CA GLN A 6 -4.46 -21.73 -34.19
C GLN A 6 -4.75 -21.15 -32.81
N THR A 7 -4.81 -19.83 -32.68
CA THR A 7 -5.08 -19.13 -31.42
C THR A 7 -6.52 -19.35 -30.95
N GLU A 8 -7.51 -19.34 -31.85
CA GLU A 8 -8.91 -19.59 -31.50
C GLU A 8 -9.16 -21.03 -31.05
N ASN A 9 -8.57 -22.03 -31.72
CA ASN A 9 -8.71 -23.43 -31.32
C ASN A 9 -8.00 -23.73 -29.99
N GLN A 10 -6.87 -23.06 -29.72
CA GLN A 10 -6.13 -23.24 -28.48
C GLN A 10 -6.86 -22.58 -27.29
N ALA A 11 -7.40 -21.36 -27.47
CA ALA A 11 -8.21 -20.69 -26.45
C ALA A 11 -9.52 -21.45 -26.15
N THR A 12 -10.14 -22.06 -27.18
CA THR A 12 -11.35 -22.87 -27.01
C THR A 12 -11.07 -24.17 -26.25
N GLY A 13 -9.92 -24.81 -26.51
CA GLY A 13 -9.46 -25.99 -25.76
C GLY A 13 -9.11 -25.68 -24.30
N GLU A 14 -8.47 -24.55 -24.04
CA GLU A 14 -8.17 -24.07 -22.68
C GLU A 14 -9.46 -23.76 -21.91
N LEU A 15 -10.41 -23.03 -22.49
CA LEU A 15 -11.71 -22.74 -21.86
C LEU A 15 -12.49 -24.02 -21.53
N ALA A 16 -12.52 -25.01 -22.43
CA ALA A 16 -13.17 -26.29 -22.16
C ALA A 16 -12.49 -27.07 -21.02
N SER A 17 -11.15 -27.00 -20.92
CA SER A 17 -10.41 -27.62 -19.81
C SER A 17 -10.65 -26.92 -18.47
N LEU A 18 -10.76 -25.59 -18.47
CA LEU A 18 -11.13 -24.81 -17.29
C LEU A 18 -12.57 -25.12 -16.85
N GLN A 19 -13.50 -25.22 -17.80
CA GLN A 19 -14.89 -25.58 -17.52
C GLN A 19 -15.04 -26.97 -16.91
N ASN A 20 -14.30 -27.96 -17.42
CA ASN A 20 -14.27 -29.31 -16.82
C ASN A 20 -13.67 -29.32 -15.40
N THR A 21 -12.79 -28.36 -15.09
CA THR A 21 -12.22 -28.21 -13.74
C THR A 21 -13.22 -27.58 -12.77
N LEU A 22 -14.13 -26.73 -13.26
CA LEU A 22 -15.20 -26.12 -12.46
C LEU A 22 -16.18 -27.14 -11.86
N ASP A 23 -16.31 -28.31 -12.48
CA ASP A 23 -17.17 -29.41 -12.01
C ASP A 23 -16.42 -30.39 -11.08
N SER A 24 -15.19 -30.08 -10.68
CA SER A 24 -14.37 -30.93 -9.81
C SER A 24 -14.43 -30.53 -8.34
N GLU A 25 -13.99 -31.43 -7.46
CA GLU A 25 -13.85 -31.18 -6.01
C GLU A 25 -12.76 -30.15 -5.66
N GLN A 26 -11.99 -29.66 -6.65
CA GLN A 26 -10.95 -28.63 -6.46
C GLN A 26 -11.50 -27.20 -6.56
N VAL A 27 -12.82 -27.04 -6.60
CA VAL A 27 -13.49 -25.74 -6.70
C VAL A 27 -14.22 -25.49 -5.40
N THR A 28 -13.93 -24.35 -4.81
CA THR A 28 -14.61 -23.87 -3.59
C THR A 28 -15.12 -22.45 -3.81
N PHE A 29 -16.02 -22.01 -2.96
CA PHE A 29 -16.51 -20.64 -2.99
C PHE A 29 -15.54 -19.71 -2.26
N SER A 30 -15.54 -18.43 -2.63
CA SER A 30 -14.59 -17.45 -2.09
C SER A 30 -14.74 -17.24 -0.59
N ASP A 31 -15.94 -17.42 -0.05
CA ASP A 31 -16.21 -17.35 1.40
C ASP A 31 -15.56 -18.53 2.14
N THR A 32 -15.68 -19.74 1.62
CA THR A 32 -15.05 -20.93 2.21
C THR A 32 -13.52 -20.78 2.26
N LEU A 33 -12.90 -20.30 1.17
CA LEU A 33 -11.47 -20.01 1.16
C LEU A 33 -11.10 -18.86 2.10
N ALA A 34 -11.95 -17.84 2.22
CA ALA A 34 -11.71 -16.73 3.15
C ALA A 34 -11.70 -17.21 4.60
N ASP A 35 -12.64 -18.08 4.98
CA ASP A 35 -12.69 -18.69 6.32
C ASP A 35 -11.44 -19.56 6.59
N GLU A 36 -10.97 -20.30 5.58
CA GLU A 36 -9.72 -21.07 5.69
C GLU A 36 -8.48 -20.18 5.86
N ILE A 37 -8.43 -19.04 5.17
CA ILE A 37 -7.35 -18.06 5.32
C ILE A 37 -7.39 -17.42 6.72
N GLU A 38 -8.58 -17.08 7.22
CA GLU A 38 -8.76 -16.54 8.57
C GLU A 38 -8.20 -17.51 9.61
N ALA A 39 -8.61 -18.77 9.55
CA ALA A 39 -8.11 -19.82 10.44
C ALA A 39 -6.58 -19.98 10.35
N ALA A 40 -6.03 -19.96 9.13
CA ALA A 40 -4.59 -20.08 8.93
C ALA A 40 -3.81 -18.88 9.50
N VAL A 41 -4.35 -17.66 9.40
CA VAL A 41 -3.73 -16.46 9.98
C VAL A 41 -3.72 -16.57 11.51
N ASP A 42 -4.85 -16.94 12.12
CA ASP A 42 -5.01 -17.04 13.58
C ASP A 42 -4.12 -18.13 14.20
N GLU A 43 -3.90 -19.25 13.51
CA GLU A 43 -3.05 -20.34 14.02
C GLU A 43 -1.54 -20.06 13.86
N THR A 44 -1.17 -19.08 13.04
CA THR A 44 0.23 -18.84 12.67
C THR A 44 0.97 -18.00 13.71
N SER A 45 1.56 -18.67 14.71
CA SER A 45 2.41 -18.05 15.73
C SER A 45 3.53 -17.14 15.18
N SER A 46 4.04 -17.38 13.97
CA SER A 46 5.07 -16.53 13.37
C SER A 46 4.57 -15.14 12.94
N LEU A 47 3.27 -14.96 12.74
CA LEU A 47 2.69 -13.63 12.45
C LEU A 47 2.56 -12.79 13.73
N HIS A 48 2.35 -13.44 14.87
CA HIS A 48 2.21 -12.80 16.18
C HIS A 48 3.55 -12.60 16.93
N ARG A 49 4.69 -12.82 16.26
CA ARG A 49 6.01 -12.81 16.92
C ARG A 49 6.59 -11.42 17.18
N TYR A 50 6.01 -10.38 16.61
CA TYR A 50 6.56 -9.02 16.65
C TYR A 50 5.77 -8.18 17.64
N ASP A 51 6.48 -7.53 18.56
CA ASP A 51 5.85 -6.60 19.51
C ASP A 51 5.37 -5.31 18.81
N TYR A 52 6.09 -4.88 17.77
CA TYR A 52 5.78 -3.66 17.03
C TYR A 52 6.02 -3.80 15.53
N VAL A 53 5.17 -3.15 14.74
CA VAL A 53 5.37 -2.91 13.31
C VAL A 53 5.53 -1.42 13.07
N VAL A 54 6.58 -1.04 12.34
CA VAL A 54 6.96 0.37 12.15
C VAL A 54 6.76 0.80 10.71
N GLY A 55 6.14 1.95 10.51
CA GLY A 55 6.01 2.56 9.19
C GLY A 55 5.51 3.99 9.25
N VAL A 56 5.31 4.58 8.08
CA VAL A 56 4.76 5.93 7.92
C VAL A 56 3.26 5.84 7.69
N VAL A 57 2.47 6.60 8.44
CA VAL A 57 1.02 6.67 8.30
C VAL A 57 0.66 7.21 6.92
N SER A 58 -0.24 6.49 6.25
CA SER A 58 -0.89 6.92 5.02
C SER A 58 -2.36 6.49 4.97
N ASN A 59 -3.16 7.04 4.06
CA ASN A 59 -4.56 6.66 3.84
C ASN A 59 -5.41 6.68 5.12
N TYR A 60 -5.23 7.71 5.96
CA TYR A 60 -5.97 7.89 7.20
C TYR A 60 -7.42 8.34 6.93
N PHE A 61 -8.39 7.59 7.46
CA PHE A 61 -9.80 7.96 7.46
C PHE A 61 -10.57 7.32 8.63
N ILE A 62 -11.76 7.83 8.91
CA ILE A 62 -12.67 7.26 9.91
C ILE A 62 -13.91 6.74 9.20
N LYS A 63 -14.28 5.48 9.47
CA LYS A 63 -15.49 4.84 8.95
C LYS A 63 -16.13 4.01 10.06
N GLU A 64 -17.45 4.13 10.23
CA GLU A 64 -18.21 3.35 11.23
C GLU A 64 -17.59 3.43 12.63
N ASN A 65 -17.10 4.62 13.01
CA ASN A 65 -16.37 4.90 14.26
C ASN A 65 -15.05 4.16 14.46
N HIS A 66 -14.57 3.41 13.47
CA HIS A 66 -13.24 2.83 13.41
C HIS A 66 -12.28 3.77 12.68
N VAL A 67 -11.04 3.84 13.16
CA VAL A 67 -9.96 4.58 12.49
C VAL A 67 -9.24 3.59 11.59
N HIS A 68 -9.19 3.91 10.31
CA HIS A 68 -8.50 3.15 9.28
C HIS A 68 -7.31 3.94 8.78
N PHE A 69 -6.18 3.28 8.62
CA PHE A 69 -4.98 3.87 8.06
C PHE A 69 -4.04 2.76 7.63
N ASP A 70 -3.08 3.07 6.77
CA ASP A 70 -2.01 2.18 6.39
C ASP A 70 -0.71 2.66 7.04
N ILE A 71 0.19 1.72 7.33
CA ILE A 71 1.60 2.04 7.52
C ILE A 71 2.41 1.58 6.31
N VAL A 72 3.31 2.45 5.86
CA VAL A 72 4.14 2.18 4.69
C VAL A 72 5.61 2.17 5.08
N HIS A 73 6.30 1.09 4.72
CA HIS A 73 7.76 1.04 4.73
C HIS A 73 8.26 0.51 3.38
N ARG A 74 9.16 1.24 2.71
CA ARG A 74 9.73 0.86 1.40
C ARG A 74 8.67 0.49 0.34
N ASN A 75 7.58 1.26 0.27
CA ASN A 75 6.44 1.04 -0.64
C ASN A 75 5.64 -0.24 -0.38
N THR A 76 5.77 -0.84 0.80
CA THR A 76 4.90 -1.93 1.25
C THR A 76 3.86 -1.35 2.22
N PRO A 77 2.61 -1.14 1.78
CA PRO A 77 1.53 -0.74 2.67
C PRO A 77 1.03 -1.94 3.48
N LEU A 78 0.64 -1.68 4.73
CA LEU A 78 -0.05 -2.63 5.59
C LEU A 78 -1.22 -1.92 6.27
N HIS A 79 -2.42 -2.46 6.07
CA HIS A 79 -3.64 -1.88 6.61
C HIS A 79 -3.72 -2.06 8.13
N CYS A 80 -4.17 -1.01 8.81
CA CYS A 80 -4.32 -0.95 10.26
C CYS A 80 -5.71 -0.41 10.60
N VAL A 81 -6.29 -0.95 11.65
CA VAL A 81 -7.58 -0.51 12.19
C VAL A 81 -7.49 -0.31 13.70
N ILE A 82 -8.01 0.82 14.18
CA ILE A 82 -8.31 1.03 15.61
C ILE A 82 -9.82 0.97 15.75
N PHE A 83 -10.30 -0.06 16.44
CA PHE A 83 -11.73 -0.18 16.73
C PHE A 83 -12.22 0.93 17.65
N GLU A 84 -13.50 1.26 17.49
CA GLU A 84 -14.18 2.33 18.24
C GLU A 84 -13.94 2.21 19.75
N GLN A 85 -14.08 0.99 20.26
CA GLN A 85 -13.95 0.67 21.69
C GLN A 85 -12.55 1.00 22.24
N ARG A 86 -11.52 0.97 21.39
CA ARG A 86 -10.12 1.25 21.75
C ARG A 86 -9.70 2.68 21.40
N ARG A 87 -10.53 3.45 20.71
CA ARG A 87 -10.15 4.78 20.21
C ARG A 87 -9.81 5.77 21.32
N SER A 88 -10.48 5.68 22.47
CA SER A 88 -10.18 6.53 23.62
C SER A 88 -8.89 6.12 24.35
N SER A 89 -8.50 4.84 24.31
CA SER A 89 -7.26 4.36 24.92
C SER A 89 -6.05 4.48 23.98
N VAL A 90 -6.28 4.43 22.67
CA VAL A 90 -5.29 4.66 21.61
C VAL A 90 -5.40 6.13 21.19
N THR A 91 -5.11 7.04 22.12
CA THR A 91 -5.12 8.47 21.82
C THR A 91 -3.79 8.86 21.21
N THR A 92 -3.79 9.06 19.90
CA THR A 92 -2.73 9.77 19.19
C THR A 92 -3.40 10.57 18.08
N ASP A 93 -3.09 11.86 18.00
CA ASP A 93 -3.39 12.70 16.85
C ASP A 93 -2.56 12.18 15.67
N LEU A 94 -3.03 11.09 15.04
CA LEU A 94 -2.39 10.50 13.89
C LEU A 94 -2.64 11.37 12.67
N GLU A 95 -1.56 11.75 12.01
CA GLU A 95 -1.61 12.47 10.75
C GLU A 95 -0.85 11.71 9.67
N GLU A 96 -1.26 11.94 8.44
CA GLU A 96 -0.50 11.57 7.24
C GLU A 96 0.96 11.98 7.38
N GLY A 97 1.87 11.07 7.04
CA GLY A 97 3.31 11.33 7.07
C GLY A 97 4.01 11.08 8.41
N MET A 98 3.27 10.87 9.51
CA MET A 98 3.87 10.53 10.80
C MET A 98 4.50 9.13 10.79
N LYS A 99 5.68 8.98 11.39
CA LYS A 99 6.31 7.67 11.56
C LYS A 99 5.89 7.09 12.91
N VAL A 100 5.31 5.90 12.89
CA VAL A 100 4.70 5.26 14.06
C VAL A 100 5.19 3.82 14.24
N ALA A 101 5.18 3.36 15.49
CA ALA A 101 5.22 1.95 15.87
C ALA A 101 3.82 1.52 16.31
N ILE A 102 3.33 0.40 15.79
CA ILE A 102 2.00 -0.14 16.11
C ILE A 102 2.18 -1.49 16.77
N THR A 103 1.47 -1.70 17.87
CA THR A 103 1.25 -3.04 18.45
C THR A 103 -0.21 -3.41 18.25
N GLY A 104 -0.47 -4.69 18.05
CA GLY A 104 -1.81 -5.18 17.74
C GLY A 104 -1.76 -6.61 17.22
N ASP A 105 -2.94 -7.16 16.99
CA ASP A 105 -3.09 -8.50 16.48
C ASP A 105 -3.23 -8.45 14.96
N VAL A 106 -2.49 -9.31 14.25
CA VAL A 106 -2.71 -9.51 12.82
C VAL A 106 -3.95 -10.38 12.68
N GLY A 107 -4.92 -9.90 11.92
CA GLY A 107 -6.14 -10.63 11.63
C GLY A 107 -6.50 -10.54 10.15
N PHE A 108 -7.35 -11.45 9.72
CA PHE A 108 -7.93 -11.45 8.38
C PHE A 108 -9.44 -11.28 8.49
N HIS A 109 -9.98 -10.28 7.81
CA HIS A 109 -11.42 -10.02 7.85
C HIS A 109 -12.10 -10.73 6.69
N ALA A 110 -12.53 -11.98 6.90
CA ALA A 110 -13.15 -12.82 5.86
C ALA A 110 -14.29 -12.12 5.08
N PRO A 111 -15.22 -11.37 5.71
CA PRO A 111 -16.31 -10.72 4.98
C PRO A 111 -15.88 -9.69 3.93
N LYS A 112 -14.69 -9.08 4.06
CA LYS A 112 -14.17 -8.12 3.07
C LYS A 112 -12.83 -8.53 2.47
N ASN A 113 -12.34 -9.73 2.79
CA ASN A 113 -11.16 -10.36 2.21
C ASN A 113 -9.90 -9.48 2.27
N TYR A 114 -9.52 -9.01 3.46
CA TYR A 114 -8.27 -8.28 3.67
C TYR A 114 -7.61 -8.62 5.01
N CYS A 115 -6.28 -8.60 5.05
CA CYS A 115 -5.49 -8.65 6.28
C CYS A 115 -5.31 -7.24 6.86
N SER A 116 -5.37 -7.13 8.18
CA SER A 116 -5.04 -5.88 8.88
C SER A 116 -4.42 -6.12 10.25
N ILE A 117 -3.76 -5.10 10.78
CA ILE A 117 -3.41 -5.05 12.20
C ILE A 117 -4.54 -4.38 12.98
N GLU A 118 -5.10 -5.11 13.95
CA GLU A 118 -6.00 -4.57 14.96
C GLU A 118 -5.18 -3.85 16.04
N ALA A 119 -4.92 -2.57 15.82
CA ALA A 119 -4.03 -1.79 16.66
C ALA A 119 -4.57 -1.69 18.10
N THR A 120 -3.75 -2.14 19.06
CA THR A 120 -3.98 -2.00 20.50
C THR A 120 -3.28 -0.77 21.08
N ASN A 121 -2.19 -0.33 20.45
CA ASN A 121 -1.49 0.90 20.80
C ASN A 121 -0.68 1.43 19.59
N VAL A 122 -0.50 2.74 19.53
CA VAL A 122 0.28 3.42 18.50
C VAL A 122 1.22 4.41 19.17
N VAL A 123 2.51 4.31 18.86
CA VAL A 123 3.57 5.17 19.40
C VAL A 123 4.17 5.98 18.27
N VAL A 124 4.13 7.31 18.37
CA VAL A 124 4.80 8.20 17.42
C VAL A 124 6.30 8.13 17.67
N ILE A 125 7.07 7.77 16.63
CA ILE A 125 8.54 7.71 16.66
C ILE A 125 9.14 9.03 16.18
N GLU A 126 8.60 9.57 15.08
CA GLU A 126 9.00 10.86 14.52
C GLU A 126 7.77 11.64 14.11
N GLU A 127 7.65 12.86 14.62
CA GLU A 127 6.66 13.83 14.19
C GLU A 127 7.00 14.36 12.79
N ASN A 128 5.95 14.68 12.04
CA ASN A 128 5.98 15.11 10.65
C ASN A 128 7.21 16.00 10.30
N ARG A 129 8.14 15.45 9.53
CA ARG A 129 8.87 16.28 8.56
C ARG A 129 8.17 16.11 7.23
N PRO A 130 7.77 17.21 6.56
CA PRO A 130 7.13 17.10 5.26
C PRO A 130 8.02 16.26 4.34
N GLN A 131 7.57 15.05 4.01
CA GLN A 131 8.16 14.30 2.93
C GLN A 131 7.95 15.18 1.70
N ARG A 132 9.05 15.69 1.15
CA ARG A 132 9.00 16.41 -0.11
C ARG A 132 8.47 15.45 -1.15
N PHE A 133 7.16 15.53 -1.40
CA PHE A 133 6.65 15.25 -2.72
C PHE A 133 7.56 16.01 -3.68
N TYR A 134 8.06 15.34 -4.70
CA TYR A 134 8.50 16.03 -5.90
C TYR A 134 7.26 16.78 -6.42
N GLU A 135 7.03 17.99 -5.87
CA GLU A 135 6.19 18.96 -6.53
C GLU A 135 6.81 19.10 -7.90
N LYS A 136 6.01 18.71 -8.89
CA LYS A 136 6.22 18.94 -10.31
C LYS A 136 6.77 20.35 -10.41
N ILE A 137 8.09 20.50 -10.62
CA ILE A 137 8.71 21.82 -10.76
C ILE A 137 7.93 22.46 -11.89
N PRO A 138 7.14 23.51 -11.62
CA PRO A 138 6.22 23.99 -12.60
C PRO A 138 7.05 24.48 -13.78
N MET A 139 6.62 24.15 -15.00
CA MET A 139 7.46 24.23 -16.20
C MET A 139 8.15 25.60 -16.37
N PHE A 140 7.53 26.67 -15.87
CA PHE A 140 8.12 28.01 -15.85
C PHE A 140 9.41 28.11 -15.04
N VAL A 141 9.53 27.43 -13.89
CA VAL A 141 10.76 27.41 -13.07
C VAL A 141 11.89 26.69 -13.80
N LEU A 142 11.57 25.61 -14.52
CA LEU A 142 12.54 24.91 -15.35
C LEU A 142 13.04 25.80 -16.50
N ILE A 143 12.12 26.53 -17.17
CA ILE A 143 12.46 27.47 -18.23
C ILE A 143 13.35 28.60 -17.71
N VAL A 144 13.05 29.16 -16.53
CA VAL A 144 13.87 30.22 -15.91
C VAL A 144 15.25 29.70 -15.55
N LEU A 145 15.36 28.51 -14.97
CA LEU A 145 16.66 27.91 -14.61
C LEU A 145 17.52 27.61 -15.84
N VAL A 146 16.93 27.04 -16.90
CA VAL A 146 17.63 26.76 -18.16
C VAL A 146 18.02 28.06 -18.85
N GLY A 147 17.14 29.08 -18.86
CA GLY A 147 17.43 30.40 -19.41
C GLY A 147 18.58 31.10 -18.66
N LEU A 148 18.56 31.07 -17.32
CA LEU A 148 19.63 31.64 -16.50
C LEU A 148 20.97 30.93 -16.73
N PHE A 149 20.94 29.60 -16.88
CA PHE A 149 22.13 28.81 -17.18
C PHE A 149 22.71 29.12 -18.57
N LEU A 150 21.86 29.28 -19.59
CA LEU A 150 22.27 29.71 -20.93
C LEU A 150 22.85 31.13 -20.93
N ILE A 151 22.26 32.06 -20.17
CA ILE A 151 22.80 33.41 -20.00
C ILE A 151 24.17 33.35 -19.31
N LEU A 152 24.32 32.56 -18.25
CA LEU A 152 25.59 32.37 -17.57
C LEU A 152 26.66 31.73 -18.46
N LEU A 153 26.30 30.82 -19.38
CA LEU A 153 27.23 30.28 -20.37
C LEU A 153 27.62 31.32 -21.42
N LEU A 154 26.67 32.12 -21.90
CA LEU A 154 26.92 33.16 -22.90
C LEU A 154 27.78 34.30 -22.35
N PHE A 155 27.53 34.74 -21.11
CA PHE A 155 28.28 35.82 -20.48
C PHE A 155 29.53 35.35 -19.72
N GLY A 156 29.50 34.14 -19.16
CA GLY A 156 30.67 33.52 -18.50
C GLY A 156 31.77 33.11 -19.48
N GLY A 157 31.42 32.78 -20.73
CA GLY A 157 32.40 32.55 -21.80
C GLY A 157 33.13 33.82 -22.27
N TYR A 158 32.54 35.01 -22.05
CA TYR A 158 33.17 36.29 -22.41
C TYR A 158 34.23 36.76 -21.41
N LEU A 159 34.25 36.23 -20.18
CA LEU A 159 35.24 36.64 -19.18
C LEU A 159 36.57 35.87 -19.25
N VAL A 160 36.69 34.86 -20.11
CA VAL A 160 37.89 34.00 -20.25
C VAL A 160 38.71 34.32 -21.51
N LEU A 161 38.31 35.33 -22.29
CA LEU A 161 38.95 35.72 -23.57
C LEU A 161 39.23 37.24 -23.69
N SER A 162 39.55 37.91 -22.58
CA SER A 162 40.28 39.19 -22.60
C SER A 162 41.65 39.05 -21.95
#